data_AF-A0A132AKK2-F1
#
_entry.id   AF-A0A132AKK2-F1
#
_cell.length_a   1.000
_cell.length_b   1.000
_cell.length_c   1.000
_cell.angle_alpha   90.00
_cell.angle_beta   90.00
_cell.angle_gamma   90.00
#
_symmetry.space_group_name_H-M   'P 1'
#
loop_
_entity.id
_entity.type
_entity.pdbx_description
1 polymer ?
#
loop_
_entity_poly.entity_id
_entity_poly.type
_entity_poly.pdbx_seq_one_letter_code
_entity_poly.pdbx_strand_id
1 'polypeptide(L)'
;MLKVTIMVIPLVDLISEDIAINNRIKVNHTTIMHVWMIAMQAFIYLSIIEYSLAIAWAHFVTDKANHQRTIPEENTFLRGYYFGNRNFYSKIGNFFDRFLYFCFGEIDFKREPYVRNKIDYLSRVLFLATFISFVSIYVLTLIL
;
A
#
# COMPACT_ATOMS: atom_id res chain seq x y z
N MET A 1 -5.92 -3.72 -15.59
CA MET A 1 -4.92 -3.36 -16.61
C MET A 1 -4.46 -1.91 -16.49
N LEU A 2 -5.36 -0.92 -16.59
CA LEU A 2 -5.01 0.52 -16.55
C LEU A 2 -4.13 0.92 -15.35
N LYS A 3 -4.44 0.44 -14.14
CA LYS A 3 -3.64 0.72 -12.93
C LYS A 3 -2.19 0.23 -13.05
N VAL A 4 -1.97 -0.97 -13.59
CA VAL A 4 -0.63 -1.54 -13.76
C VAL A 4 0.16 -0.73 -14.79
N THR A 5 -0.47 -0.33 -15.89
CA THR A 5 0.16 0.51 -16.92
C THR A 5 0.59 1.87 -16.37
N ILE A 6 -0.25 2.52 -15.56
CA ILE A 6 0.06 3.80 -14.91
C ILE A 6 1.21 3.69 -13.90
N MET A 7 1.48 2.50 -13.34
CA MET A 7 2.60 2.28 -12.41
C MET A 7 3.90 1.87 -13.12
N VAL A 8 3.81 1.04 -14.16
CA VAL A 8 4.98 0.48 -14.85
C VAL A 8 5.64 1.49 -15.78
N ILE A 9 4.86 2.33 -16.49
CA ILE A 9 5.42 3.33 -17.41
C ILE A 9 6.34 4.31 -16.65
N PRO A 10 5.90 4.97 -15.55
CA PRO A 10 6.77 5.86 -14.79
C PRO A 10 8.00 5.17 -14.21
N LEU A 11 7.91 3.87 -13.87
CA LEU A 11 9.07 3.12 -13.38
C LEU A 11 10.15 2.99 -14.46
N VAL A 12 9.75 2.65 -15.68
CA VAL A 12 10.68 2.49 -16.81
C VAL A 12 11.30 3.83 -17.21
N ASP A 13 10.50 4.90 -17.21
CA ASP A 13 10.99 6.25 -17.46
C ASP A 13 12.01 6.67 -16.40
N LEU A 14 11.70 6.43 -15.12
CA LEU A 14 12.57 6.77 -14.00
C LEU A 14 13.90 6.00 -14.03
N ILE A 15 13.88 4.71 -14.41
CA ILE A 15 15.10 3.91 -14.59
C ILE A 15 15.94 4.48 -15.73
N SER A 16 15.31 4.91 -16.83
CA SER A 16 16.00 5.49 -17.98
C SER A 16 16.67 6.82 -17.60
N GLU A 17 15.99 7.66 -16.83
CA GLU A 17 16.56 8.90 -16.28
C GLU A 17 17.71 8.63 -15.30
N ASP A 18 17.58 7.63 -14.42
CA ASP A 18 18.62 7.25 -13.47
C ASP A 18 19.91 6.83 -14.18
N ILE A 19 19.79 5.99 -15.23
CA ILE A 19 20.93 5.61 -16.08
C ILE A 19 21.57 6.85 -16.72
N ALA A 20 20.76 7.78 -17.24
CA ALA A 20 21.25 9.00 -17.87
C ALA A 20 21.99 9.92 -16.87
N ILE A 21 21.49 10.04 -15.64
CA ILE A 21 22.09 10.83 -14.56
C ILE A 21 23.39 10.19 -14.09
N ASN A 22 23.41 8.88 -13.84
CA ASN A 22 24.60 8.14 -13.40
C ASN A 22 25.73 8.26 -14.43
N ASN A 23 25.40 8.19 -15.72
CA ASN A 23 26.35 8.39 -16.81
C ASN A 23 26.95 9.81 -16.88
N ARG A 24 26.26 10.82 -16.31
CA ARG A 24 26.75 12.22 -16.26
C ARG A 24 27.61 12.50 -15.03
N ILE A 25 27.19 12.01 -13.86
CA ILE A 25 27.86 12.34 -12.59
C ILE A 25 29.23 11.63 -12.49
N LYS A 26 29.36 10.37 -12.95
CA LYS A 26 30.62 9.59 -12.98
C LYS A 26 31.48 9.71 -11.72
N VAL A 27 30.89 9.55 -10.55
CA VAL A 27 31.61 9.53 -9.26
C VAL A 27 31.59 8.15 -8.63
N ASN A 28 32.63 7.82 -7.86
CA ASN A 28 32.78 6.54 -7.16
C ASN A 28 32.05 6.48 -5.79
N HIS A 29 31.32 7.53 -5.41
CA HIS A 29 30.61 7.60 -4.14
C HIS A 29 29.11 7.87 -4.35
N THR A 30 28.29 7.53 -3.37
CA THR A 30 26.85 7.81 -3.43
C THR A 30 26.60 9.31 -3.28
N THR A 31 25.95 9.91 -4.27
CA THR A 31 25.51 11.30 -4.19
C THR A 31 24.09 11.40 -3.65
N ILE A 32 23.73 12.58 -3.17
CA ILE A 32 22.36 12.89 -2.73
C ILE A 32 21.36 12.72 -3.88
N MET A 33 21.79 12.89 -5.14
CA MET A 33 20.95 12.60 -6.31
C MET A 33 20.69 11.09 -6.48
N HIS A 34 21.68 10.23 -6.26
CA HIS A 34 21.48 8.77 -6.31
C HIS A 34 20.47 8.31 -5.25
N VAL A 35 20.52 8.89 -4.04
CA VAL A 35 19.56 8.58 -2.97
C VAL A 35 18.14 8.98 -3.36
N TRP A 36 17.98 10.13 -4.02
CA TRP A 36 16.67 10.57 -4.54
C TRP A 36 16.12 9.60 -5.57
N MET A 37 16.92 9.22 -6.56
CA MET A 37 16.48 8.31 -7.63
C MET A 37 16.06 6.94 -7.08
N ILE A 38 16.86 6.36 -6.17
CA ILE A 38 16.54 5.10 -5.50
C ILE A 38 15.24 5.22 -4.68
N ALA A 39 15.06 6.32 -3.96
CA ALA A 39 13.86 6.54 -3.18
C ALA A 39 12.61 6.65 -4.06
N MET A 40 12.67 7.39 -5.18
CA MET A 40 11.56 7.47 -6.13
C MET A 40 11.22 6.09 -6.73
N GLN A 41 12.22 5.29 -7.08
CA GLN A 41 12.01 3.91 -7.56
C GLN A 41 11.35 3.06 -6.47
N ALA A 42 11.77 3.21 -5.21
CA ALA A 42 11.17 2.49 -4.08
C ALA A 42 9.71 2.89 -3.84
N PHE A 43 9.34 4.16 -3.98
CA PHE A 43 7.93 4.60 -3.87
C PHE A 43 7.05 3.99 -4.96
N ILE A 44 7.52 3.97 -6.22
CA ILE A 44 6.80 3.32 -7.31
C ILE A 44 6.69 1.82 -7.06
N TYR A 45 7.76 1.17 -6.60
CA TYR A 45 7.74 -0.25 -6.26
C TYR A 45 6.75 -0.58 -5.14
N LEU A 46 6.71 0.23 -4.08
CA LEU A 46 5.72 0.10 -3.00
C LEU A 46 4.29 0.24 -3.54
N SER A 47 4.04 1.10 -4.53
CA SER A 47 2.71 1.24 -5.14
C SER A 47 2.26 -0.04 -5.85
N ILE A 48 3.19 -0.80 -6.45
CA ILE A 48 2.89 -2.09 -7.09
C ILE A 48 2.57 -3.16 -6.02
N ILE A 49 3.30 -3.15 -4.90
CA ILE A 49 3.01 -4.03 -3.76
C ILE A 49 1.63 -3.73 -3.19
N GLU A 50 1.32 -2.45 -3.00
CA GLU A 50 0.02 -1.97 -2.51
C GLU A 50 -1.12 -2.48 -3.39
N TYR A 51 -0.99 -2.35 -4.71
CA TYR A 51 -1.98 -2.84 -5.65
C TYR A 51 -2.19 -4.35 -5.54
N SER A 52 -1.09 -5.10 -5.37
CA SER A 52 -1.12 -6.56 -5.20
C SER A 52 -1.83 -6.95 -3.89
N LEU A 53 -1.54 -6.25 -2.80
CA LEU A 53 -2.20 -6.43 -1.51
C LEU A 53 -3.69 -6.08 -1.58
N ALA A 54 -4.05 -5.01 -2.30
CA ALA A 54 -5.43 -4.61 -2.48
C ALA A 54 -6.25 -5.69 -3.21
N ILE A 55 -5.69 -6.31 -4.24
CA ILE A 55 -6.34 -7.45 -4.94
C ILE A 55 -6.46 -8.65 -4.01
N ALA A 56 -5.38 -9.03 -3.31
CA ALA A 56 -5.39 -10.17 -2.39
C ALA A 56 -6.46 -10.00 -1.31
N TRP A 57 -6.61 -8.79 -0.78
CA TRP A 57 -7.66 -8.48 0.19
C TRP A 57 -9.07 -8.52 -0.40
N ALA A 58 -9.27 -8.04 -1.62
CA ALA A 58 -10.57 -8.11 -2.28
C ALA A 58 -11.03 -9.56 -2.47
N HIS A 59 -10.11 -10.45 -2.89
CA HIS A 59 -10.36 -11.89 -2.95
C HIS A 59 -10.65 -12.48 -1.57
N PHE A 60 -9.85 -12.13 -0.56
CA PHE A 60 -10.05 -12.59 0.80
C PHE A 60 -11.44 -12.24 1.37
N VAL A 61 -11.91 -11.00 1.15
CA VAL A 61 -13.26 -10.57 1.59
C VAL A 61 -14.35 -11.32 0.84
N THR A 62 -14.18 -11.53 -0.46
CA THR A 62 -15.15 -12.22 -1.31
C THR A 62 -15.28 -13.69 -0.94
N ASP A 63 -14.15 -14.38 -0.75
CA ASP A 63 -14.13 -15.78 -0.33
C ASP A 63 -14.75 -15.96 1.06
N LYS A 64 -14.46 -15.06 1.99
CA LYS A 64 -15.08 -15.05 3.31
C LYS A 64 -16.60 -14.90 3.24
N ALA A 65 -17.10 -13.99 2.40
CA ALA A 65 -18.54 -13.78 2.22
C ALA A 65 -19.23 -15.00 1.59
N ASN A 66 -18.55 -15.68 0.65
CA ASN A 66 -19.07 -16.88 0.00
C ASN A 66 -19.12 -18.08 0.96
N HIS A 67 -18.09 -18.29 1.78
CA HIS A 67 -18.06 -19.38 2.78
C HIS A 67 -19.12 -19.22 3.87
N GLN A 68 -19.45 -17.98 4.26
CA GLN A 68 -20.53 -17.71 5.22
C GLN A 68 -21.93 -18.07 4.69
N ARG A 69 -22.10 -18.17 3.36
CA ARG A 69 -23.38 -18.53 2.73
C ARG A 69 -23.57 -20.04 2.56
N THR A 70 -22.49 -20.82 2.51
CA THR A 70 -22.51 -22.27 2.22
C THR A 70 -22.53 -23.17 3.44
N ILE A 71 -22.22 -22.68 4.64
CA ILE A 71 -22.17 -23.50 5.87
C ILE A 71 -23.37 -23.15 6.78
N PRO A 72 -24.40 -24.02 6.90
CA PRO A 72 -25.41 -23.91 7.95
C PRO A 72 -24.76 -24.16 9.32
N GLU A 73 -25.28 -23.48 10.34
CA GLU A 73 -24.66 -23.12 11.63
C GLU A 73 -24.12 -24.24 12.56
N GLU A 74 -23.91 -25.48 12.11
CA GLU A 74 -23.74 -26.61 13.04
C GLU A 74 -22.28 -26.98 13.40
N ASN A 75 -21.25 -26.46 12.73
CA ASN A 75 -19.85 -26.74 13.09
C ASN A 75 -19.07 -25.47 13.46
N THR A 76 -19.12 -25.15 14.75
CA THR A 76 -18.48 -24.05 15.47
C THR A 76 -16.95 -24.07 15.51
N PHE A 77 -16.27 -24.81 14.63
CA PHE A 77 -14.82 -25.02 14.67
C PHE A 77 -14.00 -24.21 13.65
N LEU A 78 -14.63 -23.53 12.69
CA LEU A 78 -13.93 -22.65 11.72
C LEU A 78 -14.09 -21.15 12.01
N ARG A 79 -14.55 -20.78 13.22
CA ARG A 79 -14.66 -19.37 13.64
C ARG A 79 -13.31 -18.67 13.83
N GLY A 80 -12.21 -19.43 13.80
CA GLY A 80 -10.85 -18.97 14.09
C GLY A 80 -9.95 -18.72 12.88
N TYR A 81 -10.41 -18.83 11.64
CA TYR A 81 -9.44 -19.19 10.59
C TYR A 81 -8.54 -18.07 10.04
N TYR A 82 -8.78 -16.76 10.20
CA TYR A 82 -7.76 -15.78 9.74
C TYR A 82 -7.49 -14.50 10.54
N PHE A 83 -8.29 -14.13 11.54
CA PHE A 83 -7.84 -13.24 12.62
C PHE A 83 -8.66 -13.55 13.87
N GLY A 84 -8.07 -14.38 14.74
CA GLY A 84 -8.76 -15.06 15.83
C GLY A 84 -9.63 -14.19 16.72
N ASN A 85 -10.70 -14.82 17.21
CA ASN A 85 -11.62 -14.31 18.22
C ASN A 85 -10.81 -13.79 19.43
N ARG A 86 -10.77 -12.45 19.61
CA ARG A 86 -10.04 -11.69 20.66
C ARG A 86 -8.51 -11.48 20.52
N ASN A 87 -7.92 -11.58 19.34
CA ASN A 87 -6.46 -11.40 19.17
C ASN A 87 -6.03 -9.99 18.71
N PHE A 88 -4.73 -9.69 18.90
CA PHE A 88 -4.02 -8.46 18.52
C PHE A 88 -4.43 -7.89 17.15
N TYR A 89 -4.60 -8.76 16.16
CA TYR A 89 -5.01 -8.37 14.81
C TYR A 89 -6.42 -7.77 14.71
N SER A 90 -7.37 -8.21 15.55
CA SER A 90 -8.69 -7.57 15.63
C SER A 90 -8.59 -6.17 16.24
N LYS A 91 -7.68 -5.95 17.20
CA LYS A 91 -7.41 -4.62 17.76
C LYS A 91 -6.80 -3.69 16.72
N ILE A 92 -5.84 -4.19 15.93
CA ILE A 92 -5.24 -3.46 14.81
C ILE A 92 -6.29 -3.12 13.75
N GLY A 93 -7.14 -4.08 13.36
CA GLY A 93 -8.22 -3.84 12.41
C GLY A 93 -9.18 -2.75 12.89
N ASN A 94 -9.59 -2.79 14.16
CA ASN A 94 -10.46 -1.77 14.74
C ASN A 94 -9.78 -0.40 14.83
N PHE A 95 -8.47 -0.35 15.08
CA PHE A 95 -7.70 0.89 15.06
C PHE A 95 -7.71 1.51 13.66
N PHE A 96 -7.39 0.72 12.62
CA PHE A 96 -7.42 1.20 11.25
C PHE A 96 -8.83 1.58 10.79
N ASP A 97 -9.87 0.87 11.22
CA ASP A 97 -11.26 1.23 10.90
C ASP A 97 -11.64 2.59 11.48
N ARG A 98 -11.26 2.87 12.74
CA ARG A 98 -11.47 4.18 13.36
C ARG A 98 -10.64 5.27 12.71
N PHE A 99 -9.39 4.97 12.34
CA PHE A 99 -8.51 5.90 11.65
C PHE A 99 -9.07 6.27 10.27
N LEU A 100 -9.50 5.28 9.48
CA LEU A 100 -10.11 5.51 8.18
C LEU A 100 -11.44 6.25 8.30
N TYR A 101 -12.24 5.95 9.31
CA TYR A 101 -13.46 6.70 9.62
C TYR A 101 -13.16 8.18 9.93
N PHE A 102 -12.10 8.46 10.69
CA PHE A 102 -11.67 9.83 10.96
C PHE A 102 -11.24 10.57 9.68
N CYS A 103 -10.49 9.92 8.80
CA CYS A 103 -9.97 10.55 7.58
C CYS A 103 -11.02 10.72 6.48
N PHE A 104 -11.93 9.77 6.31
CA PHE A 104 -12.82 9.71 5.14
C PHE A 104 -14.32 9.56 5.47
N GLY A 105 -14.70 9.47 6.75
CA GLY A 105 -16.08 9.32 7.20
C GLY A 105 -16.64 7.89 7.08
N GLU A 106 -17.96 7.76 7.01
CA GLU A 106 -18.64 6.47 6.85
C GLU A 106 -18.39 5.86 5.47
N ILE A 107 -17.50 4.86 5.42
CA ILE A 107 -17.25 4.07 4.21
C ILE A 107 -17.63 2.61 4.44
N ASP A 108 -18.54 2.11 3.61
CA ASP A 108 -18.85 0.68 3.54
C ASP A 108 -17.83 -0.06 2.66
N PHE A 109 -16.82 -0.62 3.30
CA PHE A 109 -15.78 -1.44 2.66
C PHE A 109 -16.26 -2.85 2.24
N LYS A 110 -17.49 -3.25 2.58
CA LYS A 110 -18.03 -4.58 2.25
C LYS A 110 -18.86 -4.59 0.98
N ARG A 111 -19.40 -3.44 0.57
CA ARG A 111 -20.31 -3.33 -0.59
C ARG A 111 -19.61 -3.59 -1.92
N GLU A 112 -18.40 -3.05 -2.12
CA GLU A 112 -17.64 -3.15 -3.38
C GLU A 112 -16.13 -3.35 -3.11
N PRO A 113 -15.67 -4.57 -2.76
CA PRO A 113 -14.31 -4.80 -2.27
C PRO A 113 -13.20 -4.51 -3.30
N TYR A 114 -13.52 -4.58 -4.60
CA TYR A 114 -12.59 -4.28 -5.70
C TYR A 114 -12.45 -2.78 -5.99
N VAL A 115 -13.39 -1.96 -5.53
CA VAL A 115 -13.42 -0.51 -5.76
C VAL A 115 -13.09 0.24 -4.46
N ARG A 116 -13.60 -0.25 -3.32
CA ARG A 116 -13.51 0.38 -2.01
C ARG A 116 -12.88 -0.60 -1.02
N ASN A 117 -11.55 -0.56 -0.97
CA ASN A 117 -10.77 -1.44 -0.12
C ASN A 117 -10.10 -0.65 1.02
N LYS A 118 -10.16 -1.19 2.25
CA LYS A 118 -9.42 -0.64 3.40
C LYS A 118 -7.94 -0.42 3.11
N ILE A 119 -7.31 -1.33 2.36
CA ILE A 119 -5.88 -1.22 2.00
C ILE A 119 -5.64 -0.01 1.08
N ASP A 120 -6.49 0.20 0.07
CA ASP A 120 -6.40 1.33 -0.88
C ASP A 120 -6.65 2.67 -0.18
N TYR A 121 -7.55 2.72 0.81
CA TYR A 121 -7.77 3.95 1.56
C TYR A 121 -6.66 4.22 2.59
N LEU A 122 -6.12 3.17 3.20
CA LEU A 122 -5.00 3.30 4.13
C LEU A 122 -3.73 3.74 3.39
N SER A 123 -3.49 3.17 2.22
CA SER A 123 -2.33 3.51 1.38
C SER A 123 -2.37 4.97 0.93
N ARG A 124 -3.53 5.52 0.55
CA ARG A 124 -3.65 6.96 0.20
C ARG A 124 -3.11 7.89 1.29
N VAL A 125 -3.37 7.59 2.56
CA VAL A 125 -2.89 8.40 3.67
C VAL A 125 -1.42 8.11 3.96
N LEU A 126 -1.05 6.82 4.02
CA LEU A 126 0.32 6.42 4.36
C LEU A 126 1.34 6.83 3.30
N PHE A 127 1.06 6.64 2.01
CA PHE A 127 1.97 7.05 0.92
C PHE A 127 2.19 8.55 0.91
N LEU A 128 1.13 9.34 1.09
CA LEU A 128 1.26 10.79 1.14
C LEU A 128 2.10 11.22 2.35
N ALA A 129 1.82 10.66 3.52
CA ALA A 129 2.55 10.98 4.74
C ALA A 129 4.03 10.56 4.66
N THR A 130 4.32 9.35 4.17
CA THR A 130 5.71 8.87 4.01
C THR A 130 6.47 9.65 2.95
N PHE A 131 5.81 10.05 1.85
CA PHE A 131 6.43 10.88 0.83
C PHE A 131 6.77 12.28 1.35
N ILE A 132 5.85 12.96 2.03
CA ILE A 132 6.10 14.27 2.63
C ILE A 132 7.23 14.19 3.67
N SER A 133 7.22 13.16 4.51
CA SER A 133 8.28 12.92 5.50
C SER A 133 9.64 12.71 4.83
N PHE A 134 9.69 11.87 3.79
CA PHE A 134 10.91 11.63 3.02
C PHE A 134 11.45 12.91 2.37
N VAL A 135 10.61 13.68 1.69
CA VAL A 135 11.01 14.96 1.08
C VAL A 135 11.54 15.93 2.13
N SER A 136 10.89 16.00 3.29
CA SER A 136 11.32 16.87 4.39
C SER A 136 12.71 16.48 4.92
N ILE A 137 12.96 15.18 5.13
CA ILE A 137 14.27 14.65 5.55
C ILE A 137 15.34 14.89 4.49
N TYR A 138 14.99 14.67 3.22
CA TYR A 138 15.88 14.88 2.09
C TYR A 138 16.32 16.34 1.95
N VAL A 139 15.38 17.28 2.06
CA VAL A 139 15.67 18.73 2.04
C VAL A 139 16.48 19.15 3.27
N LEU A 140 16.16 18.64 4.46
CA LEU A 140 16.97 18.90 5.66
C LEU A 140 18.42 18.44 5.48
N THR A 141 18.62 17.26 4.88
CA THR A 141 19.95 16.69 4.63
C THR A 141 20.73 17.46 3.55
N LEU A 142 20.04 18.18 2.66
CA LEU A 142 20.68 19.07 1.68
C LEU A 142 21.11 20.42 2.26
N ILE A 143 20.40 20.90 3.29
CA ILE A 143 20.64 22.21 3.91
C ILE A 143 21.70 22.11 5.03
N LEU A 144 21.73 20.98 5.74
CA LEU A 144 22.71 20.67 6.80
C LEU A 144 24.06 20.25 6.22
#